data_AF-C7DGU8-F1
#
_entry.id   AF-C7DGU8-F1
#
_cell.length_a   1.000
_cell.length_b   1.000
_cell.length_c   1.000
_cell.angle_alpha   90.00
_cell.angle_beta   90.00
_cell.angle_gamma   90.00
#
_symmetry.space_group_name_H-M   'P 1'
#
loop_
_entity.id
_entity.type
_entity.pdbx_description
1 polymer ?
#
loop_
_entity_poly.entity_id
_entity_poly.type
_entity_poly.pdbx_seq_one_letter_code
_entity_poly.pdbx_strand_id
1 'polypeptide(L)'
;MPKKYNLTRYDLIANSIKKLSSRELYANGEAAEALDIDYTDEMLRTMAIIIASFSSSHSWKTFRGITEGSGQLNSDEIREEYQEARRARWKNVSQNDIGELSNTNIPDSRFFEWLFFNVDKKEHQVYKEAWGTLKREFQDGCDIS
;
A
#
# COMPACT_ATOMS: atom_id res chain seq x y z
N MET A 1 -31.44 -16.98 -1.11
CA MET A 1 -30.75 -16.48 0.09
C MET A 1 -29.63 -15.56 -0.37
N PRO A 2 -29.50 -14.33 0.16
CA PRO A 2 -28.35 -13.49 -0.16
C PRO A 2 -27.09 -14.17 0.41
N LYS A 3 -26.08 -14.40 -0.44
CA LYS A 3 -24.78 -14.91 0.01
C LYS A 3 -24.14 -13.84 0.88
N LYS A 4 -23.94 -14.11 2.17
CA LYS A 4 -23.07 -13.29 3.01
C LYS A 4 -21.64 -13.47 2.46
N TYR A 5 -21.11 -12.44 1.83
CA TYR A 5 -19.68 -12.39 1.50
C TYR A 5 -18.96 -12.10 2.82
N ASN A 6 -18.16 -13.04 3.30
CA ASN A 6 -17.18 -12.73 4.34
C ASN A 6 -16.09 -11.91 3.64
N LEU A 7 -16.07 -10.61 3.88
CA LEU A 7 -15.02 -9.72 3.36
C LEU A 7 -13.70 -10.15 3.99
N THR A 8 -12.70 -10.40 3.16
CA THR A 8 -11.33 -10.62 3.58
C THR A 8 -10.73 -9.31 4.11
N ARG A 9 -9.64 -9.41 4.85
CA ARG A 9 -8.93 -8.22 5.33
C ARG A 9 -8.41 -7.36 4.17
N TYR A 10 -8.05 -7.99 3.05
CA TYR A 10 -7.64 -7.30 1.83
C TYR A 10 -8.81 -6.49 1.22
N ASP A 11 -10.03 -7.02 1.27
CA ASP A 11 -11.22 -6.30 0.84
C ASP A 11 -11.45 -5.05 1.69
N LEU A 12 -11.29 -5.15 3.01
CA LEU A 12 -11.46 -4.02 3.93
C LEU A 12 -10.42 -2.92 3.69
N ILE A 13 -9.14 -3.29 3.47
CA ILE A 13 -8.08 -2.33 3.15
C ILE A 13 -8.36 -1.65 1.81
N ALA A 14 -8.64 -2.41 0.75
CA ALA A 14 -8.94 -1.84 -0.58
C ALA A 14 -10.16 -0.91 -0.55
N ASN A 15 -11.24 -1.31 0.12
CA ASN A 15 -12.45 -0.50 0.27
C ASN A 15 -12.17 0.80 1.04
N SER A 16 -11.38 0.74 2.11
CA SER A 16 -11.00 1.91 2.88
C SER A 16 -10.14 2.88 2.07
N ILE A 17 -9.18 2.37 1.28
CA ILE A 17 -8.38 3.18 0.36
C ILE A 17 -9.28 3.87 -0.67
N LYS A 18 -10.26 3.15 -1.24
CA LYS A 18 -11.21 3.70 -2.20
C LYS A 18 -12.11 4.77 -1.59
N LYS A 19 -12.59 4.57 -0.35
CA LYS A 19 -13.35 5.57 0.42
C LYS A 19 -12.51 6.82 0.67
N LEU A 20 -11.26 6.66 1.12
CA LEU A 20 -10.33 7.77 1.32
C LEU A 20 -10.06 8.55 0.03
N SER A 21 -9.77 7.84 -1.06
CA SER A 21 -9.55 8.43 -2.39
C SER A 21 -10.77 9.23 -2.87
N SER A 22 -11.97 8.68 -2.71
CA SER A 22 -13.22 9.34 -3.08
C SER A 22 -13.48 10.59 -2.23
N ARG A 23 -13.21 10.53 -0.91
CA ARG A 23 -13.32 11.70 -0.03
C ARG A 23 -12.40 12.84 -0.45
N GLU A 24 -11.16 12.54 -0.87
CA GLU A 24 -10.24 13.56 -1.37
C GLU A 24 -10.66 14.16 -2.73
N LEU A 25 -11.41 13.41 -3.54
CA LEU A 25 -11.91 13.87 -4.85
C LEU A 25 -13.20 14.69 -4.73
N TYR A 26 -14.06 14.37 -3.76
CA TYR A 26 -15.40 14.94 -3.60
C TYR A 26 -15.55 15.71 -2.28
N ALA A 27 -14.53 16.45 -1.84
CA ALA A 27 -14.54 17.27 -0.62
C ALA A 27 -15.53 18.48 -0.66
N ASN A 28 -16.69 18.29 -1.29
CA ASN A 28 -17.87 19.13 -1.29
C ASN A 28 -18.96 18.49 -0.40
N GLY A 29 -18.75 18.50 0.92
CA GLY A 29 -19.84 18.55 1.90
C GLY A 29 -20.64 17.27 2.23
N GLU A 30 -20.37 16.10 1.66
CA GLU A 30 -21.02 14.85 2.13
C GLU A 30 -20.28 14.27 3.34
N ALA A 31 -21.04 13.82 4.34
CA ALA A 31 -20.52 13.24 5.57
C ALA A 31 -19.54 12.10 5.24
N ALA A 32 -18.31 12.21 5.77
CA ALA A 32 -17.30 11.18 5.62
C ALA A 32 -17.85 9.85 6.16
N GLU A 33 -18.17 8.93 5.25
CA GLU A 33 -18.50 7.56 5.64
C GLU A 33 -17.31 7.00 6.42
N ALA A 34 -17.57 6.41 7.59
CA ALA A 34 -16.53 5.84 8.42
C ALA A 34 -15.73 4.81 7.61
N LEU A 35 -14.41 4.85 7.77
CA LEU A 35 -13.54 3.81 7.24
C LEU A 35 -13.84 2.50 7.99
N ASP A 36 -13.76 1.38 7.27
CA ASP A 36 -14.07 0.07 7.84
C ASP A 36 -12.90 -0.49 8.68
N ILE A 37 -11.87 0.33 8.91
CA ILE A 37 -10.64 0.02 9.63
C ILE A 37 -10.22 1.19 10.51
N ASP A 38 -9.66 0.89 11.68
CA ASP A 38 -9.22 1.85 12.69
C ASP A 38 -7.82 2.40 12.38
N TYR A 39 -7.67 3.02 11.21
CA TYR A 39 -6.46 3.71 10.80
C TYR A 39 -6.73 5.19 10.53
N THR A 40 -5.77 6.03 10.88
CA THR A 40 -5.80 7.43 10.48
C THR A 40 -5.73 7.53 8.95
N ASP A 41 -6.31 8.59 8.37
CA ASP A 41 -6.25 8.85 6.93
C ASP A 41 -4.78 8.87 6.42
N GLU A 42 -3.85 9.38 7.23
CA GLU A 42 -2.40 9.40 6.93
C GLU A 42 -1.78 8.00 6.88
N MET A 43 -2.10 7.15 7.86
CA MET A 43 -1.61 5.77 7.91
C MET A 43 -2.12 4.99 6.72
N LEU A 44 -3.43 5.08 6.43
CA LEU A 44 -4.05 4.40 5.31
C LEU A 44 -3.49 4.85 3.96
N ARG A 45 -3.27 6.17 3.79
CA ARG A 45 -2.61 6.70 2.60
C ARG A 45 -1.21 6.15 2.45
N THR A 46 -0.44 6.10 3.53
CA THR A 46 0.95 5.62 3.50
C THR A 46 1.00 4.14 3.15
N MET A 47 0.11 3.32 3.71
CA MET A 47 -0.06 1.91 3.32
C MET A 47 -0.37 1.78 1.83
N ALA A 48 -1.32 2.57 1.31
CA ALA A 48 -1.69 2.55 -0.10
C ALA A 48 -0.52 2.96 -1.02
N ILE A 49 0.30 3.94 -0.61
CA ILE A 49 1.49 4.34 -1.36
C ILE A 49 2.53 3.23 -1.38
N ILE A 50 2.75 2.54 -0.25
CA ILE A 50 3.65 1.39 -0.19
C ILE A 50 3.15 0.29 -1.14
N ILE A 51 1.86 -0.04 -1.08
CA ILE A 51 1.26 -1.07 -1.95
C ILE A 51 1.43 -0.69 -3.43
N ALA A 52 1.09 0.55 -3.81
CA ALA A 52 1.25 1.02 -5.19
C ALA A 52 2.74 1.12 -5.62
N SER A 53 3.65 1.38 -4.69
CA SER A 53 5.09 1.41 -4.99
C SER A 53 5.64 0.02 -5.22
N PHE A 54 5.06 -1.01 -4.59
CA PHE A 54 5.62 -2.36 -4.58
C PHE A 54 4.83 -3.36 -5.42
N SER A 55 3.63 -3.03 -5.88
CA SER A 55 2.88 -3.90 -6.78
C SER A 55 3.36 -3.77 -8.22
N SER A 56 3.45 -4.91 -8.92
CA SER A 56 3.92 -5.00 -10.30
C SER A 56 3.04 -4.23 -11.28
N SER A 57 1.74 -4.11 -10.99
CA SER A 57 0.75 -3.42 -11.81
C SER A 57 0.93 -1.90 -11.82
N HIS A 58 1.55 -1.36 -10.76
CA HIS A 58 1.74 0.07 -10.55
C HIS A 58 3.18 0.51 -10.71
N SER A 59 4.16 -0.32 -10.34
CA SER A 59 5.57 0.05 -10.22
C SER A 59 6.47 -1.15 -10.53
N TRP A 60 6.51 -1.53 -11.81
CA TRP A 60 7.23 -2.74 -12.27
C TRP A 60 8.71 -2.73 -11.93
N LYS A 61 9.41 -1.59 -12.06
CA LYS A 61 10.86 -1.54 -11.80
C LYS A 61 11.15 -1.68 -10.31
N THR A 62 10.36 -1.01 -9.47
CA THR A 62 10.44 -1.13 -8.02
C THR A 62 10.14 -2.55 -7.58
N PHE A 63 9.07 -3.17 -8.10
CA PHE A 63 8.71 -4.57 -7.83
C PHE A 63 9.87 -5.52 -8.16
N ARG A 64 10.50 -5.41 -9.35
CA ARG A 64 11.67 -6.23 -9.69
C ARG A 64 12.86 -5.96 -8.77
N GLY A 65 13.10 -4.70 -8.43
CA GLY A 65 14.19 -4.29 -7.53
C GLY A 65 14.08 -4.93 -6.14
N ILE A 66 12.87 -4.95 -5.57
CA ILE A 66 12.63 -5.49 -4.23
C ILE A 66 12.50 -7.03 -4.20
N THR A 67 12.02 -7.66 -5.27
CA THR A 67 11.75 -9.12 -5.30
C THR A 67 12.88 -9.95 -5.90
N GLU A 68 13.43 -9.52 -7.03
CA GLU A 68 14.46 -10.28 -7.76
C GLU A 68 15.87 -9.85 -7.37
N GLY A 69 16.01 -8.71 -6.67
CA GLY A 69 17.30 -8.13 -6.32
C GLY A 69 18.15 -7.71 -7.53
N SER A 70 17.54 -7.67 -8.71
CA SER A 70 18.18 -7.43 -10.01
C SER A 70 18.31 -5.94 -10.35
N GLY A 71 17.64 -5.06 -9.60
CA GLY A 71 17.64 -3.61 -9.79
C GLY A 71 18.23 -2.84 -8.60
N GLN A 72 18.88 -1.70 -8.88
CA GLN A 72 19.32 -0.76 -7.84
C GLN A 72 18.13 0.06 -7.35
N LEU A 73 17.81 -0.01 -6.05
CA LEU A 73 16.70 0.75 -5.43
C LEU A 73 16.94 2.27 -5.37
N ASN A 74 18.12 2.74 -5.79
CA ASN A 74 18.52 4.14 -5.89
C ASN A 74 18.53 4.68 -7.34
N SER A 75 17.75 4.08 -8.25
CA SER A 75 17.64 4.62 -9.60
C SER A 75 16.64 5.76 -9.69
N ASP A 76 16.83 6.67 -10.65
CA ASP A 76 15.88 7.75 -10.92
C ASP A 76 14.50 7.21 -11.31
N GLU A 77 14.47 6.07 -12.00
CA GLU A 77 13.23 5.42 -12.45
C GLU A 77 12.39 4.89 -11.28
N ILE A 78 13.04 4.33 -10.25
CA ILE A 78 12.35 3.89 -9.02
C ILE A 78 11.87 5.10 -8.23
N ARG A 79 12.65 6.19 -8.21
CA ARG A 79 12.24 7.44 -7.59
C ARG A 79 11.02 8.04 -8.29
N GLU A 80 10.98 8.00 -9.62
CA GLU A 80 9.81 8.41 -10.42
C GLU A 80 8.58 7.55 -10.12
N GLU A 81 8.72 6.22 -10.11
CA GLU A 81 7.63 5.30 -9.76
C GLU A 81 7.08 5.59 -8.35
N TYR A 82 7.95 5.84 -7.37
CA TYR A 82 7.52 6.25 -6.03
C TYR A 82 6.75 7.59 -6.06
N GLN A 83 7.23 8.60 -6.79
CA GLN A 83 6.55 9.89 -6.88
C GLN A 83 5.17 9.76 -7.55
N GLU A 84 5.04 8.91 -8.57
CA GLU A 84 3.76 8.60 -9.20
C GLU A 84 2.82 7.82 -8.27
N ALA A 85 3.37 6.88 -7.50
CA ALA A 85 2.64 6.17 -6.45
C ALA A 85 2.08 7.13 -5.40
N ARG A 86 2.90 8.07 -4.93
CA ARG A 86 2.52 9.11 -3.97
C ARG A 86 1.46 10.07 -4.52
N ARG A 87 1.59 10.50 -5.77
CA ARG A 87 0.70 11.50 -6.38
C ARG A 87 -0.65 10.92 -6.76
N ALA A 88 -0.67 9.75 -7.38
CA ALA A 88 -1.85 9.24 -8.08
C ALA A 88 -2.12 7.75 -7.89
N ARG A 89 -1.12 6.87 -8.01
CA ARG A 89 -1.40 5.43 -8.15
C ARG A 89 -1.98 4.79 -6.89
N TRP A 90 -1.67 5.31 -5.70
CA TRP A 90 -2.24 4.83 -4.43
C TRP A 90 -3.78 4.83 -4.42
N LYS A 91 -4.42 5.71 -5.19
CA LYS A 91 -5.89 5.81 -5.32
C LYS A 91 -6.53 4.63 -6.05
N ASN A 92 -5.73 3.90 -6.83
CA ASN A 92 -6.16 2.81 -7.70
C ASN A 92 -5.70 1.44 -7.18
N VAL A 93 -5.21 1.37 -5.93
CA VAL A 93 -4.86 0.10 -5.28
C VAL A 93 -6.08 -0.79 -5.21
N SER A 94 -5.93 -2.00 -5.74
CA SER A 94 -6.94 -3.03 -5.81
C SER A 94 -6.63 -4.17 -4.84
N GLN A 95 -7.61 -5.06 -4.64
CA GLN A 95 -7.42 -6.28 -3.86
C GLN A 95 -6.31 -7.17 -4.43
N ASN A 96 -6.16 -7.20 -5.75
CA ASN A 96 -5.11 -7.98 -6.42
C ASN A 96 -3.71 -7.45 -6.09
N ASP A 97 -3.55 -6.12 -6.00
CA ASP A 97 -2.26 -5.50 -5.66
C ASP A 97 -1.86 -5.82 -4.21
N ILE A 98 -2.85 -5.81 -3.31
CA ILE A 98 -2.67 -6.20 -1.90
C ILE A 98 -2.31 -7.69 -1.81
N GLY A 99 -3.04 -8.54 -2.53
CA GLY A 99 -2.82 -9.99 -2.56
C GLY A 99 -1.48 -10.37 -3.20
N GLU A 100 -1.04 -9.67 -4.24
CA GLU A 100 0.30 -9.84 -4.80
C GLU A 100 1.35 -9.56 -3.72
N LEU A 101 1.23 -8.42 -3.04
CA LEU A 101 2.20 -8.01 -2.04
C LEU A 101 2.23 -8.94 -0.84
N SER A 102 1.06 -9.41 -0.36
CA SER A 102 0.97 -10.35 0.76
C SER A 102 1.64 -11.70 0.47
N ASN A 103 1.60 -12.13 -0.80
CA ASN A 103 2.23 -13.37 -1.24
C ASN A 103 3.71 -13.18 -1.63
N THR A 104 4.19 -11.94 -1.65
CA THR A 104 5.58 -11.61 -2.01
C THR A 104 6.41 -11.52 -0.73
N ASN A 105 7.41 -12.40 -0.60
CA ASN A 105 8.34 -12.34 0.52
C ASN A 105 9.35 -11.19 0.33
N ILE A 106 9.00 -10.01 0.83
CA ILE A 106 9.87 -8.82 0.79
C ILE A 106 10.63 -8.71 2.12
N PRO A 107 11.97 -8.86 2.12
CA PRO A 107 12.77 -8.66 3.32
C PRO A 107 12.72 -7.21 3.80
N ASP A 108 12.71 -7.01 5.12
CA ASP A 108 12.75 -5.66 5.73
C ASP A 108 13.96 -4.84 5.28
N SER A 109 15.09 -5.48 5.03
CA SER A 109 16.28 -4.82 4.50
C SER A 109 16.03 -4.14 3.16
N ARG A 110 15.25 -4.77 2.26
CA ARG A 110 14.89 -4.20 0.96
C ARG A 110 13.92 -3.04 1.10
N PHE A 111 12.93 -3.17 1.99
CA PHE A 111 12.03 -2.07 2.30
C PHE A 111 12.79 -0.87 2.87
N PHE A 112 13.70 -1.08 3.82
CA PHE A 112 14.49 -0.01 4.42
C PHE A 112 15.49 0.62 3.45
N GLU A 113 16.07 -0.17 2.55
CA GLU A 113 16.92 0.34 1.46
C GLU A 113 16.10 1.24 0.52
N TRP A 114 14.94 0.78 0.06
CA TRP A 114 14.02 1.59 -0.77
C TRP A 114 13.58 2.87 -0.05
N LEU A 115 13.22 2.76 1.24
CA LEU A 115 12.79 3.89 2.06
C LEU A 115 13.89 4.96 2.16
N PHE A 116 15.13 4.53 2.38
CA PHE A 116 16.28 5.43 2.52
C PHE A 116 16.53 6.27 1.26
N PHE A 117 16.38 5.69 0.07
CA PHE A 117 16.69 6.37 -1.19
C PHE A 117 15.53 7.18 -1.77
N ASN A 118 14.27 6.80 -1.48
CA ASN A 118 13.11 7.32 -2.20
C ASN A 118 12.21 8.22 -1.36
N VAL A 119 12.21 8.06 -0.03
CA VAL A 119 11.29 8.78 0.87
C VAL A 119 12.03 9.81 1.71
N ASP A 120 11.42 10.97 1.94
CA ASP A 120 11.97 12.00 2.81
C ASP A 120 12.19 11.46 4.23
N LYS A 121 13.35 11.77 4.82
CA LYS A 121 13.74 11.30 6.16
C LYS A 121 12.71 11.61 7.26
N LYS A 122 11.97 12.72 7.13
CA LYS A 122 10.91 13.12 8.07
C LYS A 122 9.70 12.18 8.06
N GLU A 123 9.46 11.48 6.94
CA GLU A 123 8.31 10.58 6.75
C GLU A 123 8.68 9.12 7.07
N HIS A 124 9.97 8.82 7.29
CA HIS A 124 10.45 7.43 7.50
C HIS A 124 9.73 6.70 8.62
N GLN A 125 9.39 7.38 9.71
CA GLN A 125 8.71 6.75 10.85
C GLN A 125 7.32 6.24 10.46
N VAL A 126 6.52 7.07 9.79
CA VAL A 126 5.16 6.72 9.35
C VAL A 126 5.20 5.56 8.36
N TYR A 127 6.17 5.56 7.44
CA TYR A 127 6.34 4.45 6.48
C TYR A 127 6.73 3.14 7.17
N LYS A 128 7.60 3.18 8.19
CA LYS A 128 7.98 1.98 8.95
C LYS A 128 6.80 1.40 9.72
N GLU A 129 5.98 2.26 10.34
CA GLU A 129 4.77 1.85 11.05
C GLU A 129 3.72 1.27 10.09
N ALA A 130 3.53 1.90 8.93
CA ALA A 130 2.65 1.40 7.87
C ALA A 130 3.11 0.04 7.35
N TRP A 131 4.42 -0.15 7.12
CA TRP A 131 4.98 -1.44 6.70
C TRP A 131 4.79 -2.54 7.75
N GLY A 132 5.07 -2.24 9.02
CA GLY A 132 4.83 -3.18 10.12
C GLY A 132 3.36 -3.56 10.24
N THR A 133 2.46 -2.61 10.00
CA THR A 133 1.01 -2.85 9.99
C THR A 133 0.61 -3.73 8.81
N LEU A 134 1.03 -3.41 7.58
CA LEU A 134 0.77 -4.25 6.40
C LEU A 134 1.22 -5.71 6.60
N LYS A 135 2.43 -5.92 7.15
CA LYS A 135 2.92 -7.29 7.41
C LYS A 135 2.06 -8.06 8.41
N ARG A 136 1.57 -7.41 9.46
CA ARG A 136 0.63 -8.05 10.41
C ARG A 136 -0.68 -8.40 9.71
N GLU A 137 -1.22 -7.48 8.91
CA GLU A 137 -2.46 -7.71 8.16
C GLU A 137 -2.33 -8.85 7.14
N PHE A 138 -1.15 -9.02 6.54
CA PHE A 138 -0.86 -10.13 5.62
C PHE A 138 -0.75 -11.46 6.35
N GLN A 139 -0.19 -11.47 7.57
CA GLN A 139 -0.10 -12.67 8.41
C GLN A 139 -1.48 -13.09 8.92
N ASP A 140 -2.25 -12.14 9.48
CA ASP A 140 -3.60 -12.38 9.99
C ASP A 140 -4.58 -12.79 8.87
N GLY A 141 -4.34 -12.34 7.64
CA GLY A 141 -5.09 -12.76 6.45
C GLY A 141 -4.82 -14.19 5.98
N CYS A 142 -3.69 -14.79 6.39
CA CYS A 142 -3.31 -16.17 6.06
C CYS A 142 -3.80 -17.20 7.10
N ASP A 143 -4.13 -16.79 8.33
CA ASP A 143 -4.58 -17.69 9.41
C ASP A 143 -6.06 -18.12 9.30
N ILE A 144 -6.71 -17.88 8.16
CA ILE A 144 -8.03 -18.42 7.83
C ILE A 144 -7.87 -19.51 6.76
N SER A 145 -7.25 -20.64 7.12
CA SER A 145 -7.20 -21.86 6.31
C SER A 145 -7.51 -23.10 7.13
#